data_AF-A0A502C9L0-F1
#
_entry.id   AF-A0A502C9L0-F1
#
_cell.length_a   1.000
_cell.length_b   1.000
_cell.length_c   1.000
_cell.angle_alpha   90.00
_cell.angle_beta   90.00
_cell.angle_gamma   90.00
#
_symmetry.space_group_name_H-M   'P 1'
#
loop_
_entity.id
_entity.type
_entity.pdbx_description
1 polymer ?
#
loop_
_entity_poly.entity_id
_entity_poly.type
_entity_poly.pdbx_seq_one_letter_code
_entity_poly.pdbx_strand_id
1 'polypeptide(L)'
;MISEGFTDVRQGDGWRAIMTERPLDEFIRQQTRILALFNGVRPLLSGSLDHARDRLPAMRQEIVGAMQECQIYKHARLYDPHIASGSPHRRAVQELKIGCIMLGEKYIAHYRAWDTAAVAANWHGFRLSALAIMTETRKSLGEEADAVRALDLHPVEPIGRKRLAA
;
A
#
# COMPACT_ATOMS: atom_id res chain seq x y z
N MET A 1 -63.18 28.16 -8.63
CA MET A 1 -61.96 28.87 -8.18
C MET A 1 -60.86 27.84 -8.14
N ILE A 2 -59.95 27.93 -9.11
CA ILE A 2 -58.84 27.03 -9.37
C ILE A 2 -57.59 27.69 -8.76
N SER A 3 -56.74 26.91 -8.09
CA SER A 3 -55.33 27.22 -7.79
C SER A 3 -54.65 25.84 -7.73
N GLU A 4 -53.90 25.38 -8.75
CA GLU A 4 -52.49 25.72 -9.05
C GLU A 4 -51.61 25.65 -7.78
N GLY A 5 -50.54 24.87 -7.64
CA GLY A 5 -49.67 24.17 -8.58
C GLY A 5 -48.20 24.48 -8.20
N PHE A 6 -47.32 23.46 -8.16
CA PHE A 6 -45.83 23.56 -8.13
C PHE A 6 -45.18 24.10 -6.83
N THR A 7 -44.29 23.38 -6.12
CA THR A 7 -42.97 22.91 -6.57
C THR A 7 -42.41 21.78 -5.69
N ASP A 8 -41.87 20.79 -6.39
CA ASP A 8 -40.86 19.81 -5.97
C ASP A 8 -39.57 20.52 -5.52
N VAL A 9 -39.06 20.19 -4.34
CA VAL A 9 -37.62 20.28 -4.04
C VAL A 9 -37.19 19.01 -3.31
N ARG A 10 -36.82 18.01 -4.10
CA ARG A 10 -35.80 17.02 -3.75
C ARG A 10 -34.57 17.72 -3.13
N GLN A 11 -34.37 17.56 -1.82
CA GLN A 11 -33.03 17.68 -1.22
C GLN A 11 -32.30 16.36 -1.39
N GLY A 12 -31.84 16.13 -2.62
CA GLY A 12 -30.74 15.24 -2.93
C GLY A 12 -29.40 15.96 -2.73
N ASP A 13 -28.34 15.15 -2.69
CA ASP A 13 -26.96 15.53 -3.05
C ASP A 13 -26.08 16.23 -1.99
N GLY A 14 -26.17 15.80 -0.73
CA GLY A 14 -25.15 16.11 0.29
C GLY A 14 -23.91 15.19 0.28
N TRP A 15 -23.88 14.11 -0.50
CA TRP A 15 -22.85 13.07 -0.41
C TRP A 15 -21.94 12.94 -1.66
N ARG A 16 -22.07 13.84 -2.64
CA ARG A 16 -21.40 13.69 -3.96
C ARG A 16 -20.10 14.48 -4.15
N ALA A 17 -19.53 15.08 -3.12
CA ALA A 17 -18.34 15.92 -3.28
C ALA A 17 -17.22 15.71 -2.23
N ILE A 18 -17.08 14.49 -1.69
CA ILE A 18 -15.75 14.06 -1.25
C ILE A 18 -15.10 13.51 -2.51
N MET A 19 -14.19 14.28 -3.11
CA MET A 19 -13.32 13.83 -4.20
C MET A 19 -12.61 12.56 -3.73
N THR A 20 -13.20 11.42 -4.07
CA THR A 20 -12.67 10.10 -3.77
C THR A 20 -11.47 9.94 -4.67
N GLU A 21 -10.28 10.14 -4.12
CA GLU A 21 -9.04 9.78 -4.81
C GLU A 21 -9.21 8.35 -5.33
N ARG A 22 -8.96 8.16 -6.63
CA ARG A 22 -9.17 6.84 -7.24
C ARG A 22 -8.30 5.85 -6.47
N PRO A 23 -8.77 4.63 -6.17
CA PRO A 23 -7.99 3.70 -5.36
C PRO A 23 -6.57 3.43 -5.88
N LEU A 24 -6.39 3.53 -7.19
CA LEU A 24 -5.09 3.51 -7.84
C LEU A 24 -4.20 4.71 -7.45
N ASP A 25 -4.73 5.92 -7.40
CA ASP A 25 -3.96 7.13 -7.05
C ASP A 25 -3.42 7.05 -5.62
N GLU A 26 -4.26 6.59 -4.68
CA GLU A 26 -3.85 6.40 -3.29
C GLU A 26 -2.80 5.30 -3.15
N PHE A 27 -2.96 4.18 -3.87
CA PHE A 27 -1.94 3.15 -3.91
C PHE A 27 -0.59 3.68 -4.44
N ILE A 28 -0.61 4.41 -5.55
CA ILE A 28 0.61 5.02 -6.14
C ILE A 28 1.24 6.04 -5.19
N ARG A 29 0.43 6.83 -4.47
CA ARG A 29 0.92 7.78 -3.44
C ARG A 29 1.64 7.05 -2.31
N GLN A 30 1.06 5.97 -1.80
CA GLN A 30 1.66 5.18 -0.73
C GLN A 30 2.96 4.50 -1.18
N GLN A 31 3.00 3.95 -2.40
CA GLN A 31 4.25 3.43 -2.98
C GLN A 31 5.31 4.53 -3.11
N THR A 32 4.93 5.71 -3.61
CA THR A 32 5.83 6.86 -3.74
C THR A 32 6.41 7.27 -2.38
N ARG A 33 5.59 7.25 -1.32
CA ARG A 33 6.04 7.51 0.06
C ARG A 33 7.08 6.47 0.51
N ILE A 34 6.87 5.19 0.27
CA ILE A 34 7.84 4.13 0.60
C ILE A 34 9.17 4.36 -0.15
N LEU A 35 9.09 4.64 -1.45
CA LEU A 35 10.27 4.91 -2.27
C LEU A 35 11.03 6.16 -1.79
N ALA A 36 10.32 7.20 -1.35
CA ALA A 36 10.92 8.40 -0.77
C ALA A 36 11.66 8.07 0.53
N LEU A 37 11.09 7.26 1.42
CA LEU A 37 11.76 6.79 2.64
C LEU A 37 13.02 5.98 2.32
N PHE A 38 12.95 5.09 1.32
CA PHE A 38 14.12 4.36 0.84
C PHE A 38 15.21 5.26 0.27
N ASN A 39 14.85 6.35 -0.38
CA ASN A 39 15.82 7.33 -0.87
C ASN A 39 16.43 8.12 0.29
N GLY A 40 15.64 8.47 1.31
CA GLY A 40 16.11 9.15 2.50
C GLY A 40 17.06 8.32 3.38
N VAL A 41 16.86 6.99 3.46
CA VAL A 41 17.74 6.12 4.27
C VAL A 41 19.06 5.80 3.58
N ARG A 42 19.11 5.86 2.24
CA ARG A 42 20.29 5.46 1.45
C ARG A 42 21.57 6.22 1.84
N PRO A 43 21.58 7.55 2.04
CA PRO A 43 22.75 8.26 2.55
C PRO A 43 23.25 7.76 3.90
N LEU A 44 22.35 7.40 4.82
CA LEU A 44 22.72 6.84 6.13
C LEU A 44 23.43 5.49 5.99
N LEU A 45 22.95 4.66 5.05
CA LEU A 45 23.57 3.37 4.72
C LEU A 45 24.86 3.50 3.91
N SER A 46 25.23 4.70 3.43
CA SER A 46 26.50 4.95 2.75
C SER A 46 27.63 5.34 3.71
N GLY A 47 27.27 5.85 4.90
CA GLY A 47 28.22 6.37 5.90
C GLY A 47 28.68 5.36 6.97
N SER A 48 29.26 5.91 8.05
CA SER A 48 29.61 5.16 9.26
C SER A 48 28.38 4.91 10.14
N LEU A 49 28.49 3.96 11.07
CA LEU A 49 27.45 3.72 12.07
C LEU A 49 27.18 4.98 12.91
N ASP A 50 28.23 5.71 13.30
CA ASP A 50 28.09 6.93 14.09
C ASP A 50 27.24 7.99 13.37
N HIS A 51 27.39 8.13 12.05
CA HIS A 51 26.56 9.03 11.25
C HIS A 51 25.09 8.59 11.20
N ALA A 52 24.83 7.28 11.20
CA ALA A 52 23.50 6.71 11.07
C ALA A 52 22.76 6.53 12.42
N ARG A 53 23.50 6.48 13.54
CA ARG A 53 23.03 6.00 14.85
C ARG A 53 21.71 6.62 15.29
N ASP A 54 21.60 7.93 15.19
CA ASP A 54 20.46 8.65 15.78
C ASP A 54 19.21 8.60 14.89
N ARG A 55 19.40 8.54 13.56
CA ARG A 55 18.29 8.66 12.59
C ARG A 55 17.80 7.31 12.08
N LEU A 56 18.69 6.33 11.97
CA LEU A 56 18.40 5.05 11.35
C LEU A 56 17.26 4.28 12.05
N PRO A 57 17.19 4.20 13.40
CA PRO A 57 16.11 3.46 14.06
C PRO A 57 14.72 4.01 13.71
N ALA A 58 14.55 5.33 13.79
CA ALA A 58 13.28 6.00 13.45
C ALA A 58 12.90 5.77 11.98
N MET A 59 13.85 5.97 11.05
CA MET A 59 13.59 5.75 9.62
C MET A 59 13.20 4.30 9.31
N ARG A 60 13.82 3.32 9.98
CA ARG A 60 13.45 1.90 9.80
C ARG A 60 12.02 1.63 10.27
N GLN A 61 11.60 2.21 11.39
CA GLN A 61 10.23 2.11 11.89
C GLN A 61 9.23 2.77 10.94
N GLU A 62 9.54 3.97 10.44
CA GLU A 62 8.70 4.67 9.45
C GLU A 62 8.50 3.84 8.19
N ILE A 63 9.55 3.19 7.69
CA ILE A 63 9.45 2.31 6.52
C ILE A 63 8.54 1.11 6.82
N VAL A 64 8.71 0.45 7.97
CA VAL A 64 7.84 -0.68 8.35
C VAL A 64 6.37 -0.24 8.39
N GLY A 65 6.08 0.90 9.03
CA GLY A 65 4.74 1.45 9.12
C GLY A 65 4.15 1.75 7.74
N ALA A 66 4.89 2.45 6.87
CA ALA A 66 4.45 2.77 5.52
C ALA A 66 4.20 1.51 4.66
N MET A 67 5.04 0.48 4.79
CA MET A 67 4.82 -0.80 4.11
C MET A 67 3.56 -1.51 4.60
N GLN A 68 3.31 -1.54 5.91
CA GLN A 68 2.11 -2.14 6.49
C GLN A 68 0.84 -1.42 6.06
N GLU A 69 0.83 -0.08 6.13
CA GLU A 69 -0.27 0.75 5.64
C GLU A 69 -0.58 0.44 4.17
N CYS A 70 0.46 0.39 3.34
CA CYS A 70 0.32 0.07 1.91
C CYS A 70 -0.25 -1.31 1.64
N GLN A 71 0.23 -2.32 2.38
CA GLN A 71 -0.25 -3.68 2.25
C GLN A 71 -1.73 -3.80 2.66
N ILE A 72 -2.12 -3.22 3.80
CA ILE A 72 -3.50 -3.22 4.27
C ILE A 72 -4.41 -2.55 3.24
N TYR A 73 -3.99 -1.38 2.74
CA TYR A 73 -4.76 -0.61 1.77
C TYR A 73 -5.02 -1.41 0.49
N LYS A 74 -3.97 -1.89 -0.18
CA LYS A 74 -4.13 -2.56 -1.48
C LYS A 74 -4.86 -3.90 -1.35
N HIS A 75 -4.67 -4.63 -0.25
CA HIS A 75 -5.46 -5.84 0.00
C HIS A 75 -6.95 -5.53 0.09
N ALA A 76 -7.32 -4.57 0.95
CA ALA A 76 -8.72 -4.24 1.22
C ALA A 76 -9.41 -3.54 0.04
N ARG A 77 -8.68 -2.70 -0.72
CA ARG A 77 -9.26 -1.83 -1.73
C ARG A 77 -9.06 -2.30 -3.17
N LEU A 78 -8.01 -3.07 -3.45
CA LEU A 78 -7.67 -3.49 -4.81
C LEU A 78 -7.73 -5.00 -4.99
N TYR A 79 -7.34 -5.81 -4.01
CA TYR A 79 -7.24 -7.26 -4.24
C TYR A 79 -8.49 -8.02 -3.82
N ASP A 80 -8.90 -7.88 -2.56
CA ASP A 80 -10.00 -8.65 -2.00
C ASP A 80 -11.34 -8.45 -2.72
N PRO A 81 -11.69 -7.23 -3.20
CA PRO A 81 -12.90 -7.04 -3.99
C PRO A 81 -12.91 -7.86 -5.28
N HIS A 82 -11.79 -7.92 -6.01
CA HIS A 82 -11.68 -8.69 -7.26
C HIS A 82 -11.68 -10.20 -7.02
N ILE A 83 -11.07 -10.63 -5.90
CA ILE A 83 -11.06 -12.04 -5.51
C ILE A 83 -12.46 -12.50 -5.12
N ALA A 84 -13.17 -11.72 -4.29
CA ALA A 84 -14.48 -12.07 -3.76
C ALA A 84 -15.59 -12.02 -4.81
N SER A 85 -15.53 -11.08 -5.75
CA SER A 85 -16.52 -10.93 -6.84
C SER A 85 -16.38 -11.95 -7.96
N GLY A 86 -15.30 -12.75 -7.97
CA GLY A 86 -15.03 -13.68 -9.06
C GLY A 86 -14.67 -12.99 -10.37
N SER A 87 -14.02 -11.81 -10.29
CA SER A 87 -13.54 -11.05 -11.45
C SER A 87 -12.76 -11.95 -12.42
N PRO A 88 -12.80 -11.69 -13.75
CA PRO A 88 -11.92 -12.35 -14.72
C PRO A 88 -10.43 -12.28 -14.35
N HIS A 89 -10.04 -11.26 -13.57
CA HIS A 89 -8.68 -11.05 -13.09
C HIS A 89 -8.35 -11.77 -11.77
N ARG A 90 -9.29 -12.53 -11.19
CA ARG A 90 -9.15 -13.16 -9.87
C ARG A 90 -7.82 -13.87 -9.68
N ARG A 91 -7.42 -14.72 -10.64
CA ARG A 91 -6.17 -15.48 -10.54
C ARG A 91 -4.95 -14.58 -10.48
N ALA A 92 -4.85 -13.61 -11.40
CA ALA A 92 -3.75 -12.66 -11.42
C ALA A 92 -3.68 -11.83 -10.12
N VAL A 93 -4.83 -11.40 -9.61
CA VAL A 93 -4.91 -10.65 -8.34
C VAL A 93 -4.52 -11.52 -7.14
N GLN A 94 -4.87 -12.81 -7.12
CA GLN A 94 -4.41 -13.73 -6.08
C GLN A 94 -2.90 -13.91 -6.10
N GLU A 95 -2.30 -14.05 -7.29
CA GLU A 95 -0.85 -14.15 -7.46
C GLU A 95 -0.14 -12.87 -6.95
N LEU A 96 -0.67 -11.68 -7.27
CA LEU A 96 -0.18 -10.41 -6.72
C LEU A 96 -0.26 -10.36 -5.19
N LYS A 97 -1.40 -10.76 -4.61
CA LYS A 97 -1.60 -10.78 -3.16
C LYS A 97 -0.61 -11.71 -2.46
N ILE A 98 -0.36 -12.90 -3.01
CA ILE A 98 0.62 -13.85 -2.48
C ILE A 98 2.02 -13.23 -2.52
N GLY A 99 2.43 -12.66 -3.66
CA GLY A 99 3.73 -12.00 -3.82
C GLY A 99 3.93 -10.86 -2.80
N CYS A 100 2.90 -10.04 -2.58
CA CYS A 100 2.93 -9.01 -1.55
C CYS A 100 3.14 -9.58 -0.15
N ILE A 101 2.42 -10.64 0.23
CA ILE A 101 2.55 -11.25 1.56
C ILE A 101 3.97 -11.78 1.76
N MET A 102 4.50 -12.51 0.79
CA MET A 102 5.86 -13.06 0.85
C MET A 102 6.91 -11.95 1.01
N LEU A 103 6.78 -10.85 0.26
CA LEU A 103 7.69 -9.70 0.38
C LEU A 103 7.58 -9.03 1.76
N GLY A 104 6.36 -8.87 2.28
CA GLY A 104 6.11 -8.32 3.61
C GLY A 104 6.75 -9.19 4.70
N GLU A 105 6.57 -10.50 4.64
CA GLU A 105 7.21 -11.46 5.55
C GLU A 105 8.73 -11.38 5.49
N LYS A 106 9.30 -11.31 4.27
CA LYS A 106 10.74 -11.17 4.06
C LYS A 106 11.29 -9.89 4.69
N TYR A 107 10.60 -8.77 4.51
CA TYR A 107 11.03 -7.49 5.08
C TYR A 107 10.92 -7.48 6.61
N ILE A 108 9.86 -8.07 7.18
CA ILE A 108 9.71 -8.20 8.63
C ILE A 108 10.78 -9.13 9.22
N ALA A 109 11.09 -10.24 8.56
CA ALA A 109 12.18 -11.12 8.97
C ALA A 109 13.52 -10.39 8.98
N HIS A 110 13.82 -9.61 7.92
CA HIS A 110 14.99 -8.74 7.87
C HIS A 110 15.01 -7.71 9.01
N TYR A 111 13.87 -7.04 9.27
CA TYR A 111 13.77 -6.04 10.33
C TYR A 111 14.08 -6.64 11.71
N ARG A 112 13.55 -7.84 11.99
CA ARG A 112 13.75 -8.58 13.25
C ARG A 112 15.17 -9.13 13.40
N ALA A 113 15.77 -9.62 12.31
CA ALA A 113 17.13 -10.16 12.33
C ALA A 113 18.19 -9.08 12.64
N TRP A 114 17.88 -7.82 12.32
CA TRP A 114 18.76 -6.68 12.53
C TRP A 114 18.19 -5.73 13.59
N ASP A 115 18.21 -6.16 14.86
CA ASP A 115 17.97 -5.28 15.99
C ASP A 115 19.13 -4.29 16.20
N THR A 116 18.99 -3.36 17.15
CA THR A 116 20.02 -2.34 17.41
C THR A 116 21.38 -2.94 17.77
N ALA A 117 21.41 -4.04 18.51
CA ALA A 117 22.64 -4.69 18.93
C ALA A 117 23.33 -5.39 17.75
N ALA A 118 22.58 -6.12 16.92
CA ALA A 118 23.09 -6.78 15.72
C ALA A 118 23.61 -5.76 14.70
N VAL A 119 22.92 -4.63 14.52
CA VAL A 119 23.37 -3.52 13.66
C VAL A 119 24.68 -2.94 14.15
N ALA A 120 24.83 -2.73 15.47
CA ALA A 120 26.06 -2.20 16.05
C ALA A 120 27.23 -3.19 15.95
N ALA A 121 26.96 -4.48 16.17
CA ALA A 121 27.96 -5.54 16.11
C ALA A 121 28.46 -5.82 14.68
N ASN A 122 27.61 -5.66 13.66
CA ASN A 122 27.97 -5.92 12.27
C ASN A 122 27.36 -4.90 11.31
N TRP A 123 27.84 -3.65 11.41
CA TRP A 123 27.38 -2.55 10.57
C TRP A 123 27.50 -2.83 9.07
N HIS A 124 28.63 -3.41 8.63
CA HIS A 124 28.86 -3.69 7.21
C HIS A 124 27.87 -4.73 6.66
N GLY A 125 27.67 -5.84 7.39
CA GLY A 125 26.70 -6.87 7.02
C GLY A 125 25.28 -6.32 6.98
N PHE A 126 24.89 -5.53 7.98
CA PHE A 126 23.60 -4.86 8.00
C PHE A 126 23.40 -3.98 6.76
N ARG A 127 24.39 -3.14 6.40
CA ARG A 127 24.29 -2.24 5.25
C ARG A 127 24.05 -2.98 3.95
N LEU A 128 24.83 -4.03 3.69
CA LEU A 128 24.68 -4.84 2.47
C LEU A 128 23.30 -5.51 2.43
N SER A 129 22.88 -6.11 3.55
CA SER A 129 21.56 -6.73 3.70
C SER A 129 20.41 -5.73 3.49
N ALA A 130 20.51 -4.54 4.09
CA ALA A 130 19.52 -3.47 3.97
C ALA A 130 19.42 -2.96 2.53
N LEU A 131 20.54 -2.75 1.84
CA LEU A 131 20.56 -2.33 0.44
C LEU A 131 19.96 -3.42 -0.47
N ALA A 132 20.24 -4.69 -0.22
CA ALA A 132 19.68 -5.81 -0.97
C ALA A 132 18.16 -5.88 -0.82
N ILE A 133 17.63 -5.90 0.41
CA ILE A 133 16.18 -5.97 0.63
C ILE A 133 15.45 -4.73 0.11
N MET A 134 16.05 -3.53 0.22
CA MET A 134 15.48 -2.32 -0.38
C MET A 134 15.41 -2.41 -1.90
N THR A 135 16.42 -3.01 -2.55
CA THR A 135 16.45 -3.17 -4.00
C THR A 135 15.35 -4.12 -4.48
N GLU A 136 15.19 -5.25 -3.79
CA GLU A 136 14.12 -6.19 -4.04
C GLU A 136 12.73 -5.57 -3.80
N THR A 137 12.52 -4.89 -2.67
CA THR A 137 11.24 -4.23 -2.39
C THR A 137 10.93 -3.16 -3.44
N ARG A 138 11.90 -2.35 -3.87
CA ARG A 138 11.69 -1.36 -4.95
C ARG A 138 11.24 -2.04 -6.24
N LYS A 139 11.91 -3.12 -6.63
CA LYS A 139 11.57 -3.89 -7.83
C LYS A 139 10.13 -4.40 -7.75
N SER A 140 9.78 -5.08 -6.66
CA SER A 140 8.44 -5.64 -6.47
C SER A 140 7.34 -4.57 -6.42
N LEU A 141 7.58 -3.41 -5.81
CA LEU A 141 6.62 -2.30 -5.84
C LEU A 141 6.39 -1.79 -7.26
N GLY A 142 7.45 -1.68 -8.08
CA GLY A 142 7.32 -1.31 -9.49
C GLY A 142 6.52 -2.33 -10.30
N GLU A 143 6.89 -3.61 -10.21
CA GLU A 143 6.17 -4.71 -10.90
C GLU A 143 4.70 -4.77 -10.50
N GLU A 144 4.40 -4.54 -9.22
CA GLU A 144 3.03 -4.49 -8.70
C GLU A 144 2.25 -3.27 -9.24
N ALA A 145 2.89 -2.10 -9.33
CA ALA A 145 2.27 -0.89 -9.89
C ALA A 145 1.86 -1.11 -11.35
N ASP A 146 2.75 -1.71 -12.14
CA ASP A 146 2.52 -2.00 -13.55
C ASP A 146 1.40 -3.03 -13.70
N ALA A 147 1.39 -4.08 -12.87
CA ALA A 147 0.34 -5.10 -12.90
C ALA A 147 -1.04 -4.54 -12.51
N VAL A 148 -1.12 -3.73 -11.45
CA VAL A 148 -2.38 -3.10 -11.02
C VAL A 148 -2.94 -2.17 -12.11
N ARG A 149 -2.06 -1.42 -12.79
CA ARG A 149 -2.47 -0.58 -13.94
C ARG A 149 -2.94 -1.41 -15.12
N ALA A 150 -2.23 -2.48 -15.47
CA ALA A 150 -2.56 -3.34 -16.61
C ALA A 150 -3.88 -4.10 -16.42
N LEU A 151 -4.20 -4.47 -15.17
CA LEU A 151 -5.45 -5.13 -14.83
C LEU A 151 -6.64 -4.17 -14.69
N ASP A 152 -6.40 -2.86 -14.82
CA ASP A 152 -7.41 -1.80 -14.71
C ASP A 152 -8.30 -2.00 -13.46
N LEU A 153 -7.65 -2.29 -12.32
CA LEU A 153 -8.36 -2.62 -11.08
C LEU A 153 -9.08 -1.37 -10.55
N HIS A 154 -10.37 -1.27 -10.88
CA HIS A 154 -11.29 -0.29 -10.30
C HIS A 154 -11.95 -0.86 -9.04
N PRO A 155 -12.35 -0.01 -8.08
CA PRO A 155 -13.17 -0.46 -6.96
C PRO A 155 -14.42 -1.16 -7.50
N VAL A 156 -14.53 -2.47 -7.24
CA VAL A 156 -15.75 -3.22 -7.55
C VAL A 156 -16.83 -2.72 -6.58
N GLU A 157 -17.96 -2.24 -7.11
CA GLU A 157 -19.10 -1.90 -6.25
C GLU A 157 -19.42 -3.11 -5.37
N PRO A 158 -19.65 -2.92 -4.05
CA PRO A 158 -20.08 -4.02 -3.21
C PRO A 158 -21.33 -4.62 -3.85
N ILE A 159 -21.30 -5.92 -4.14
CA ILE A 159 -22.48 -6.62 -4.63
C ILE A 159 -23.59 -6.33 -3.63
N GLY A 160 -24.53 -5.47 -4.02
CA GLY A 160 -25.61 -5.03 -3.15
C GLY A 160 -26.25 -6.27 -2.58
N ARG A 161 -26.25 -6.41 -1.25
CA ARG A 161 -27.10 -7.39 -0.58
C ARG A 161 -28.49 -7.20 -1.17
N LYS A 162 -28.94 -8.14 -2.02
CA LYS A 162 -30.34 -8.22 -2.38
C LYS A 162 -31.09 -8.21 -1.07
N ARG A 163 -31.83 -7.13 -0.79
CA ARG A 163 -32.86 -7.15 0.24
C ARG A 163 -33.77 -8.30 -0.17
N LEU A 164 -33.73 -9.38 0.59
CA LEU A 164 -34.81 -10.35 0.60
C LEU A 164 -36.03 -9.55 1.06
N ALA A 165 -36.85 -9.14 0.11
CA ALA A 165 -38.21 -8.71 0.39
C ALA A 165 -38.97 -9.95 0.87
N ALA A 166 -39.35 -9.91 2.14
CA ALA A 166 -40.41 -10.75 2.71
C ALA A 166 -41.76 -10.10 2.39
#